data_AF-A0A7C2WL42-F1
#
_entry.id   AF-A0A7C2WL42-F1
#
_cell.length_a   1.000
_cell.length_b   1.000
_cell.length_c   1.000
_cell.angle_alpha   90.00
_cell.angle_beta   90.00
_cell.angle_gamma   90.00
#
_symmetry.space_group_name_H-M   'P 1'
#
loop_
_entity.id
_entity.type
_entity.pdbx_description
1 polymer ?
#
loop_
_entity_poly.entity_id
_entity_poly.type
_entity_poly.pdbx_seq_one_letter_code
_entity_poly.pdbx_strand_id
1 'polypeptide(L)'
;MDKLRHAFRINRALSDEWVRQAREQVEEGRRHFNAHHYEKAEQAFREAIASNPHNAWANAYLGHTLYHLARVEEAMLYRRRAMEADPGSKAAAIAQAKLDLVKNKQRRAADDFFDYVARH
;
A
#
# COMPACT_ATOMS: atom_id res chain seq x y z
N MET A 1 12.86 21.07 -3.82
CA MET A 1 11.86 21.92 -3.13
C MET A 1 11.36 22.93 -4.16
N ASP A 2 10.06 23.20 -4.17
CA ASP A 2 9.41 24.29 -4.92
C ASP A 2 8.80 24.00 -6.31
N LYS A 3 7.73 23.20 -6.33
CA LYS A 3 6.67 23.30 -7.37
C LYS A 3 5.28 23.33 -6.75
N LEU A 4 5.11 23.98 -5.60
CA LEU A 4 3.88 23.86 -4.81
C LEU A 4 2.88 25.04 -4.87
N ARG A 5 3.10 26.15 -5.59
CA ARG A 5 2.26 27.35 -5.32
C ARG A 5 1.73 28.22 -6.47
N HIS A 6 1.76 27.84 -7.75
CA HIS A 6 1.37 28.79 -8.82
C HIS A 6 0.21 28.43 -9.78
N ALA A 7 -0.50 27.30 -9.64
CA ALA A 7 -1.43 26.87 -10.70
C ALA A 7 -2.93 26.83 -10.32
N PHE A 8 -3.44 27.75 -9.49
CA PHE A 8 -4.81 27.66 -8.97
C PHE A 8 -5.95 27.97 -9.97
N ARG A 9 -5.67 28.32 -11.24
CA ARG A 9 -6.72 28.47 -12.31
C ARG A 9 -6.49 27.65 -13.59
N ILE A 10 -5.42 26.86 -13.69
CA ILE A 10 -5.16 25.91 -14.80
C ILE A 10 -5.63 24.48 -14.40
N ASN A 11 -6.46 24.39 -13.37
CA ASN A 11 -6.41 23.33 -12.36
C ASN A 11 -7.48 22.24 -12.47
N ARG A 12 -8.21 22.12 -13.59
CA ARG A 12 -9.27 21.09 -13.73
C ARG A 12 -8.93 20.00 -14.75
N ALA A 13 -8.45 20.36 -15.94
CA ALA A 13 -8.08 19.38 -16.96
C ALA A 13 -6.82 18.57 -16.57
N LEU A 14 -5.81 19.23 -15.99
CA LEU A 14 -4.62 18.57 -15.47
C LEU A 14 -4.93 17.71 -14.24
N SER A 15 -5.84 18.15 -13.36
CA SER A 15 -6.29 17.30 -12.25
C SER A 15 -7.04 16.07 -12.75
N ASP A 16 -7.88 16.20 -13.78
CA ASP A 16 -8.61 15.08 -14.38
C ASP A 16 -7.66 14.10 -15.07
N GLU A 17 -6.60 14.61 -15.72
CA GLU A 17 -5.57 13.79 -16.36
C GLU A 17 -4.70 13.06 -15.33
N TRP A 18 -4.29 13.74 -14.24
CA TRP A 18 -3.51 13.12 -13.17
C TRP A 18 -4.33 12.08 -12.40
N VAL A 19 -5.64 12.28 -12.24
CA VAL A 19 -6.54 11.29 -11.64
C VAL A 19 -6.76 10.10 -12.58
N ARG A 20 -6.91 10.33 -13.90
CA ARG A 20 -6.99 9.26 -14.89
C ARG A 20 -5.71 8.42 -14.92
N GLN A 21 -4.56 9.08 -14.96
CA GLN A 21 -3.25 8.44 -14.94
C GLN A 21 -3.03 7.66 -13.64
N ALA A 22 -3.40 8.21 -12.48
CA ALA A 22 -3.33 7.49 -11.21
C ALA A 22 -4.19 6.21 -11.23
N ARG A 23 -5.38 6.26 -11.85
CA ARG A 23 -6.25 5.09 -12.00
C ARG A 23 -5.65 4.04 -12.92
N GLU A 24 -5.08 4.46 -14.04
CA GLU A 24 -4.39 3.57 -14.98
C GLU A 24 -3.21 2.84 -14.31
N GLN A 25 -2.43 3.58 -13.53
CA GLN A 25 -1.30 3.02 -12.78
C GLN A 25 -1.74 2.02 -11.70
N VAL A 26 -2.89 2.24 -11.05
CA VAL A 26 -3.47 1.24 -10.14
C VAL A 26 -3.86 -0.02 -10.90
N GLU A 27 -4.46 0.10 -12.07
CA GLU A 27 -4.85 -1.08 -12.87
C GLU A 27 -3.65 -1.83 -13.43
N GLU A 28 -2.60 -1.13 -13.88
CA GLU A 28 -1.33 -1.75 -14.28
C GLU A 28 -0.68 -2.48 -13.11
N GLY A 29 -0.57 -1.81 -11.95
CA GLY A 29 -0.05 -2.43 -10.73
C GLY A 29 -0.83 -3.69 -10.34
N ARG A 30 -2.17 -3.67 -10.47
CA ARG A 30 -3.02 -4.85 -10.21
C ARG A 30 -2.76 -5.98 -11.21
N ARG A 31 -2.57 -5.68 -12.50
CA ARG A 31 -2.21 -6.68 -13.51
C ARG A 31 -0.89 -7.34 -13.18
N HIS A 32 0.15 -6.56 -12.91
CA HIS A 32 1.45 -7.07 -12.52
C HIS A 32 1.40 -7.86 -11.21
N PHE A 33 0.63 -7.40 -10.23
CA PHE A 33 0.42 -8.10 -8.98
C PHE A 33 -0.21 -9.49 -9.20
N ASN A 34 -1.27 -9.57 -10.00
CA ASN A 34 -1.94 -10.83 -10.32
C ASN A 34 -1.06 -11.77 -11.15
N ALA A 35 -0.12 -11.22 -11.92
CA ALA A 35 0.89 -11.97 -12.65
C ALA A 35 2.13 -12.32 -11.80
N HIS A 36 2.13 -12.05 -10.49
CA HIS A 36 3.26 -12.27 -9.58
C HIS A 36 4.55 -11.47 -9.93
N HIS A 37 4.45 -10.45 -10.78
CA HIS A 37 5.55 -9.53 -11.10
C HIS A 37 5.62 -8.40 -10.06
N TYR A 38 5.99 -8.75 -8.84
CA TYR A 38 5.84 -7.88 -7.67
C TYR A 38 6.67 -6.58 -7.75
N GLU A 39 7.86 -6.60 -8.35
CA GLU A 39 8.70 -5.41 -8.53
C GLU A 39 8.04 -4.40 -9.47
N LYS A 40 7.45 -4.88 -10.57
CA LYS A 40 6.71 -4.02 -11.50
C LYS A 40 5.41 -3.50 -10.88
N ALA A 41 4.74 -4.33 -10.09
CA ALA A 41 3.57 -3.92 -9.32
C ALA A 41 3.90 -2.82 -8.32
N GLU A 42 5.02 -2.94 -7.59
CA GLU A 42 5.49 -1.91 -6.67
C GLU A 42 5.70 -0.58 -7.38
N GLN A 43 6.39 -0.59 -8.53
CA GLN A 43 6.64 0.62 -9.30
C GLN A 43 5.33 1.33 -9.68
N ALA A 44 4.39 0.60 -10.29
CA ALA A 44 3.11 1.15 -10.72
C ALA A 44 2.29 1.70 -9.53
N PHE A 45 2.27 1.01 -8.39
CA PHE A 45 1.57 1.52 -7.20
C PHE A 45 2.26 2.75 -6.59
N ARG A 46 3.59 2.83 -6.61
CA ARG A 46 4.32 4.03 -6.15
C ARG A 46 4.03 5.22 -7.07
N GLU A 47 3.95 5.02 -8.38
CA GLU A 47 3.56 6.05 -9.33
C GLU A 47 2.12 6.53 -9.07
N ALA A 48 1.18 5.60 -8.86
CA ALA A 48 -0.20 5.95 -8.48
C ALA A 48 -0.28 6.77 -7.17
N ILE A 49 0.53 6.43 -6.17
CA ILE A 49 0.61 7.16 -4.89
C ILE A 49 1.27 8.53 -5.07
N ALA A 50 2.23 8.68 -5.97
CA ALA A 50 2.84 9.97 -6.28
C ALA A 50 1.80 10.95 -6.88
N SER A 51 0.88 10.44 -7.70
CA SER A 51 -0.24 11.23 -8.25
C SER A 51 -1.36 11.47 -7.25
N ASN A 52 -1.72 10.47 -6.44
CA ASN A 52 -2.70 10.60 -5.36
C ASN A 52 -2.24 9.88 -4.09
N PRO A 53 -1.62 10.61 -3.14
CA PRO A 53 -1.10 10.04 -1.90
C PRO A 53 -2.19 9.39 -1.03
N HIS A 54 -3.43 9.86 -1.14
CA HIS A 54 -4.60 9.39 -0.36
C HIS A 54 -5.41 8.32 -1.10
N ASN A 55 -4.87 7.70 -2.14
CA ASN A 55 -5.54 6.56 -2.76
C ASN A 55 -5.45 5.32 -1.87
N ALA A 56 -6.54 4.98 -1.18
CA ALA A 56 -6.60 3.85 -0.25
C ALA A 56 -6.28 2.51 -0.94
N TRP A 57 -6.70 2.31 -2.20
CA TRP A 57 -6.41 1.10 -2.96
C TRP A 57 -4.92 0.99 -3.32
N ALA A 58 -4.32 2.07 -3.82
CA ALA A 58 -2.90 2.06 -4.17
C ALA A 58 -2.02 1.76 -2.95
N ASN A 59 -2.31 2.39 -1.81
CA ASN A 59 -1.63 2.12 -0.54
C ASN A 59 -1.84 0.66 -0.07
N ALA A 60 -3.06 0.13 -0.15
CA ALA A 60 -3.36 -1.25 0.26
C ALA A 60 -2.66 -2.29 -0.63
N TYR A 61 -2.66 -2.07 -1.94
CA TYR A 61 -2.00 -2.96 -2.90
C TYR A 61 -0.47 -2.86 -2.82
N LEU A 62 0.11 -1.68 -2.61
CA LEU A 62 1.54 -1.56 -2.34
C LEU A 62 1.93 -2.30 -1.06
N GLY A 63 1.14 -2.14 0.01
CA GLY A 63 1.34 -2.92 1.24
C GLY A 63 1.12 -4.43 1.08
N HIS A 64 0.40 -4.88 0.06
CA HIS A 64 0.32 -6.30 -0.28
C HIS A 64 1.55 -6.75 -1.05
N THR A 65 1.98 -5.97 -2.03
CA THR A 65 3.12 -6.24 -2.90
C THR A 65 4.42 -6.33 -2.09
N LEU A 66 4.66 -5.34 -1.22
CA LEU A 66 5.84 -5.31 -0.34
C LEU A 66 5.92 -6.52 0.60
N TYR A 67 4.77 -7.07 1.01
CA TYR A 67 4.74 -8.29 1.83
C TYR A 67 5.23 -9.51 1.04
N HIS A 68 4.85 -9.64 -0.24
CA HIS A 68 5.36 -10.71 -1.11
C HIS A 68 6.85 -10.53 -1.42
N LEU A 69 7.34 -9.29 -1.43
CA LEU A 69 8.76 -8.95 -1.54
C LEU A 69 9.53 -9.07 -0.20
N ALA A 70 8.93 -9.66 0.84
CA ALA A 70 9.51 -9.82 2.17
C ALA A 70 9.88 -8.50 2.90
N ARG A 71 9.39 -7.34 2.43
CA ARG A 71 9.59 -6.02 3.05
C ARG A 71 8.46 -5.71 4.03
N VAL A 72 8.41 -6.45 5.13
CA VAL A 72 7.25 -6.52 6.04
C VAL A 72 6.99 -5.19 6.75
N GLU A 73 8.01 -4.49 7.22
CA GLU A 73 7.88 -3.23 7.95
C GLU A 73 7.24 -2.14 7.08
N GLU A 74 7.72 -2.05 5.84
CA GLU A 74 7.23 -1.09 4.85
C GLU A 74 5.82 -1.48 4.38
N ALA A 75 5.54 -2.77 4.22
CA ALA A 75 4.20 -3.28 3.96
C ALA A 75 3.19 -2.83 5.02
N MET A 76 3.56 -2.90 6.31
CA MET A 76 2.70 -2.44 7.40
C MET A 76 2.46 -0.93 7.36
N LEU A 77 3.47 -0.14 6.99
CA LEU A 77 3.34 1.31 6.85
C LEU A 77 2.28 1.68 5.80
N TYR A 78 2.36 1.11 4.60
CA TYR A 78 1.39 1.42 3.54
C TYR A 78 -0.01 0.86 3.82
N ARG A 79 -0.13 -0.25 4.56
CA ARG A 79 -1.44 -0.72 5.04
C ARG A 79 -2.07 0.27 6.03
N ARG A 80 -1.30 0.87 6.93
CA ARG A 80 -1.80 1.94 7.82
C ARG A 80 -2.24 3.16 7.03
N ARG A 81 -1.46 3.59 6.04
CA ARG A 81 -1.85 4.71 5.15
C ARG A 81 -3.15 4.44 4.39
N ALA A 82 -3.39 3.20 3.95
CA ALA A 82 -4.65 2.82 3.33
C ALA A 82 -5.85 2.97 4.27
N MET A 83 -5.67 2.64 5.54
CA MET A 83 -6.69 2.82 6.58
C MET A 83 -6.92 4.28 6.92
N GLU A 84 -5.86 5.09 6.99
CA GLU A 84 -5.93 6.53 7.26
C GLU A 84 -6.60 7.30 6.11
N ALA A 85 -6.41 6.84 4.88
CA ALA A 85 -6.96 7.49 3.68
C ALA A 85 -8.48 7.38 3.57
N ASP A 86 -9.05 6.19 3.82
CA ASP A 86 -10.49 5.98 3.86
C ASP A 86 -10.83 4.82 4.80
N PRO A 87 -11.03 5.09 6.11
CA PRO A 87 -11.28 4.07 7.13
C PRO A 87 -12.53 3.21 6.87
N GLY A 88 -13.52 3.72 6.12
CA GLY A 88 -14.76 3.02 5.81
C GLY A 88 -14.68 2.17 4.54
N SER A 89 -13.57 2.25 3.80
CA SER A 89 -13.44 1.55 2.52
C SER A 89 -13.18 0.05 2.67
N LYS A 90 -13.55 -0.70 1.62
CA LYS A 90 -13.12 -2.10 1.45
C LYS A 90 -11.59 -2.24 1.45
N ALA A 91 -10.86 -1.25 0.92
CA ALA A 91 -9.41 -1.25 0.90
C ALA A 91 -8.83 -1.20 2.32
N ALA A 92 -9.37 -0.34 3.19
CA ALA A 92 -9.00 -0.25 4.60
C ALA A 92 -9.33 -1.54 5.36
N ALA A 93 -10.52 -2.11 5.16
CA ALA A 93 -10.90 -3.39 5.78
C ALA A 93 -9.92 -4.53 5.40
N ILE A 94 -9.53 -4.61 4.12
CA ILE A 94 -8.53 -5.58 3.64
C ILE A 94 -7.15 -5.29 4.24
N ALA A 95 -6.74 -4.02 4.30
CA ALA A 95 -5.45 -3.62 4.88
C ALA A 95 -5.37 -3.99 6.37
N GLN A 96 -6.45 -3.75 7.12
CA GLN A 96 -6.58 -4.12 8.52
C GLN A 96 -6.48 -5.64 8.72
N ALA A 97 -7.30 -6.42 8.00
CA ALA A 97 -7.28 -7.89 8.11
C ALA A 97 -5.88 -8.48 7.84
N LYS A 98 -5.17 -7.94 6.84
CA LYS A 98 -3.80 -8.36 6.53
C LYS A 98 -2.79 -7.93 7.58
N LEU A 99 -2.96 -6.75 8.18
CA LEU A 99 -2.09 -6.29 9.27
C LEU A 99 -2.25 -7.18 10.50
N ASP A 100 -3.48 -7.55 10.86
CA ASP A 100 -3.77 -8.43 11.98
C ASP A 100 -3.20 -9.83 11.78
N LEU A 101 -3.27 -10.36 10.56
CA LEU A 101 -2.66 -11.64 10.22
C LEU A 101 -1.13 -11.62 10.44
N VAL A 102 -0.45 -10.55 10.03
CA VAL A 102 1.01 -10.42 10.22
C VAL A 102 1.36 -10.34 11.70
N LYS A 103 0.64 -9.49 12.47
CA LYS A 103 0.86 -9.35 13.91
C LYS A 103 0.62 -10.66 14.66
N ASN A 104 -0.43 -11.40 14.31
CA ASN A 104 -0.73 -12.68 14.93
C ASN A 104 0.38 -13.72 14.65
N LYS A 105 0.84 -13.82 13.40
CA LYS A 105 1.97 -14.69 13.05
C LYS A 105 3.24 -14.35 13.83
N GLN A 106 3.57 -13.07 13.96
CA GLN A 106 4.73 -12.61 14.74
C GLN A 106 4.58 -12.92 16.22
N ARG A 107 3.40 -12.68 16.80
CA ARG A 107 3.13 -13.00 18.21
C ARG A 107 3.28 -14.49 18.48
N ARG A 108 2.69 -15.35 17.65
CA ARG A 108 2.82 -16.80 17.79
C ARG A 108 4.29 -17.24 17.72
N ALA A 109 5.04 -16.73 16.75
CA ALA A 109 6.46 -17.05 16.62
C ALA A 109 7.27 -16.60 17.86
N ALA A 110 6.92 -15.48 18.47
CA ALA A 110 7.53 -15.03 19.71
C ALA A 110 7.18 -15.96 20.89
N ASP A 111 5.90 -16.32 21.05
CA ASP A 111 5.45 -17.24 22.09
C ASP A 111 6.15 -18.61 21.97
N ASP A 112 6.21 -19.18 20.76
CA ASP A 112 6.89 -20.46 20.49
C ASP A 112 8.39 -20.40 20.82
N PHE A 113 9.05 -19.27 20.53
CA PHE A 113 10.46 -19.05 20.86
C PHE A 113 10.69 -18.97 22.37
N PHE A 114 9.86 -18.23 23.10
CA PHE A 114 9.96 -18.16 24.56
C PHE A 114 9.72 -19.52 25.21
N ASP A 115 8.72 -20.27 24.73
CA ASP A 115 8.44 -21.64 25.18
C ASP A 115 9.63 -22.58 24.93
N TYR A 116 10.27 -22.49 23.76
CA TYR A 116 11.45 -23.27 23.45
C TYR A 116 12.61 -22.98 24.41
N VAL A 117 12.89 -21.69 24.66
CA VAL A 117 13.95 -21.24 25.57
C VAL A 117 13.63 -21.58 27.02
N ALA A 118 12.36 -21.58 27.44
CA ALA A 118 11.98 -21.93 28.82
C ALA A 118 12.09 -23.44 29.11
N ARG A 119 12.08 -24.28 28.07
CA ARG A 119 12.14 -25.76 28.19
C ARG A 119 13.56 -26.33 28.07
N HIS A 120 14.56 -25.52 27.75
CA HIS A 120 15.97 -25.91 27.59
C HIS A 120 16.88 -25.02 28.42
#